data_AF-A0A448PD98-F1
#
_entry.id   AF-A0A448PD98-F1
#
_cell.length_a   1.000
_cell.length_b   1.000
_cell.length_c   1.000
_cell.angle_alpha   90.00
_cell.angle_beta   90.00
_cell.angle_gamma   90.00
#
_symmetry.space_group_name_H-M   'P 1'
#
loop_
_entity.id
_entity.type
_entity.pdbx_description
1 polymer ?
#
loop_
_entity_poly.entity_id
_entity_poly.type
_entity_poly.pdbx_seq_one_letter_code
_entity_poly.pdbx_strand_id
1 'polypeptide(L)'
;MDIPRRSHAPRRDRHGRGPRGPLLPMSVPAWRTRADQFDDLIAWEIGEFKKHLGRRIDRLDFGVIDVPGSEPAPWERGVPLARFLPFERPAKIHGRIVFYRMPILRAMNKEPDPRMFIHVIVTSQIASALEVPPEEIDYL
;
A
#
# COMPACT_ATOMS: atom_id res chain seq x y z
N MET A 1 34.80 28.03 -41.12
CA MET A 1 34.25 26.91 -41.91
C MET A 1 33.31 26.16 -41.01
N ASP A 2 32.01 26.42 -41.14
CA ASP A 2 30.97 26.03 -40.18
C ASP A 2 30.32 24.71 -40.65
N ILE A 3 30.35 23.67 -39.81
CA ILE A 3 29.81 22.35 -40.14
C ILE A 3 28.38 22.28 -39.58
N PRO A 4 27.33 22.08 -40.41
CA PRO A 4 25.98 21.99 -39.88
C PRO A 4 25.83 20.70 -39.06
N ARG A 5 25.34 20.85 -37.83
CA ARG A 5 24.92 19.73 -36.99
C ARG A 5 23.73 19.06 -37.67
N ARG A 6 23.90 17.80 -38.11
CA ARG A 6 22.78 16.97 -38.59
C ARG A 6 21.73 16.87 -37.48
N SER A 7 20.58 17.50 -37.68
CA SER A 7 19.37 17.22 -36.89
C SER A 7 18.99 15.76 -37.16
N HIS A 8 19.08 14.91 -36.13
CA HIS A 8 18.54 13.56 -36.22
C HIS A 8 17.01 13.68 -36.28
N ALA A 9 16.45 13.59 -37.49
CA ALA A 9 15.02 13.43 -37.64
C ALA A 9 14.56 12.17 -36.85
N PRO A 10 13.46 12.23 -36.09
CA PRO A 10 12.97 11.08 -35.35
C PRO A 10 12.68 9.94 -36.33
N ARG A 11 13.39 8.83 -36.14
CA ARG A 11 13.28 7.65 -36.97
C ARG A 11 11.87 7.07 -36.77
N ARG A 12 11.02 7.22 -37.79
CA ARG A 12 9.63 6.74 -37.80
C ARG A 12 9.62 5.25 -37.46
N ASP A 13 9.12 4.90 -36.28
CA ASP A 13 8.95 3.52 -35.83
C ASP A 13 7.80 2.87 -36.60
N ARG A 14 8.10 2.46 -37.83
CA ARG A 14 7.13 1.88 -38.77
C ARG A 14 6.68 0.47 -38.36
N HIS A 15 7.31 -0.12 -37.34
CA HIS A 15 7.05 -1.49 -36.90
C HIS A 15 6.51 -1.57 -35.47
N GLY A 16 6.16 -0.43 -34.84
CA GLY A 16 5.60 -0.37 -33.49
C GLY A 16 6.51 -0.97 -32.43
N ARG A 17 7.83 -0.91 -32.63
CA ARG A 17 8.85 -1.41 -31.70
C ARG A 17 9.26 -0.28 -30.75
N GLY A 18 8.27 0.30 -30.07
CA GLY A 18 8.46 1.35 -29.08
C GLY A 18 9.52 0.97 -28.04
N PRO A 19 9.98 1.93 -27.22
CA PRO A 19 11.08 1.75 -26.29
C PRO A 19 10.93 0.44 -25.50
N ARG A 20 11.87 -0.51 -25.72
CA ARG A 20 11.91 -1.80 -25.04
C ARG A 20 12.85 -1.69 -23.86
N GLY A 21 12.34 -1.08 -22.81
CA GLY A 21 13.08 -0.85 -21.60
C GLY A 21 12.40 0.21 -20.77
N PRO A 22 12.83 0.35 -19.52
CA PRO A 22 12.15 1.28 -18.64
C PRO A 22 12.35 2.73 -19.06
N LEU A 23 11.26 3.50 -19.07
CA LEU A 23 11.27 4.90 -19.53
C LEU A 23 12.03 5.84 -18.59
N LEU A 24 12.22 5.42 -17.34
CA LEU A 24 12.94 6.15 -16.32
C LEU A 24 14.07 5.27 -15.79
N PRO A 25 15.25 5.81 -15.46
CA PRO A 25 16.27 5.05 -14.74
C PRO A 25 15.77 4.64 -13.36
N MET A 26 16.13 3.45 -12.86
CA MET A 26 15.79 3.02 -11.49
C MET A 26 16.35 3.92 -10.39
N SER A 27 17.31 4.77 -10.74
CA SER A 27 17.97 5.71 -9.85
C SER A 27 17.25 7.05 -9.67
N VAL A 28 16.18 7.35 -10.42
CA VAL A 28 15.45 8.61 -10.27
C VAL A 28 14.21 8.45 -9.36
N PRO A 29 13.85 9.45 -8.52
CA PRO A 29 12.70 9.36 -7.61
C PRO A 29 11.35 9.09 -8.27
N ALA A 30 11.23 9.40 -9.57
CA ALA A 30 10.03 9.10 -10.36
C ALA A 30 9.87 7.61 -10.72
N TRP A 31 10.92 6.80 -10.49
CA TRP A 31 10.84 5.35 -10.57
C TRP A 31 10.13 4.80 -9.32
N ARG A 32 8.80 4.69 -9.38
CA ARG A 32 8.03 4.03 -8.31
C ARG A 32 7.64 2.63 -8.74
N THR A 33 8.08 1.65 -7.96
CA THR A 33 7.59 0.27 -8.09
C THR A 33 6.12 0.20 -7.68
N ARG A 34 5.44 -0.90 -8.05
CA ARG A 34 4.07 -1.16 -7.57
C ARG A 34 4.03 -1.29 -6.05
N ALA A 35 5.12 -1.75 -5.43
CA ALA A 35 5.25 -1.83 -3.99
C ALA A 35 5.31 -0.43 -3.37
N ASP A 36 6.09 0.48 -3.94
CA ASP A 36 6.18 1.87 -3.44
C ASP A 36 4.82 2.59 -3.53
N GLN A 37 4.10 2.41 -4.64
CA GLN A 37 2.76 2.99 -4.81
C GLN A 37 1.75 2.44 -3.80
N PHE A 38 1.86 1.15 -3.47
CA PHE A 38 1.02 0.53 -2.45
C PHE A 38 1.34 1.07 -1.06
N ASP A 39 2.63 1.16 -0.71
CA ASP A 39 3.08 1.66 0.58
C ASP A 39 2.66 3.13 0.77
N ASP A 40 2.78 3.95 -0.28
CA ASP A 40 2.30 5.33 -0.29
C ASP A 40 0.78 5.42 -0.04
N LEU A 41 0.00 4.52 -0.66
CA LEU A 41 -1.47 4.49 -0.49
C LEU A 41 -1.86 4.11 0.93
N ILE A 42 -1.24 3.08 1.50
CA ILE A 42 -1.45 2.67 2.90
C ILE A 42 -1.03 3.80 3.86
N ALA A 43 0.12 4.43 3.62
CA ALA A 43 0.60 5.52 4.45
C ALA A 43 -0.34 6.74 4.41
N TRP A 44 -0.88 7.06 3.24
CA TRP A 44 -1.87 8.12 3.08
C TRP A 44 -3.15 7.81 3.86
N GLU A 45 -3.69 6.61 3.71
CA GLU A 45 -4.92 6.15 4.39
C GLU A 45 -4.78 6.19 5.92
N ILE A 46 -3.68 5.67 6.45
CA ILE A 46 -3.36 5.75 7.88
C ILE A 46 -3.23 7.22 8.32
N GLY A 47 -2.68 8.08 7.46
CA GLY A 47 -2.58 9.52 7.69
C GLY A 47 -3.93 10.20 7.86
N GLU A 48 -4.91 9.85 7.03
CA GLU A 48 -6.29 10.34 7.16
C GLU A 48 -6.95 9.82 8.45
N PHE A 49 -6.80 8.53 8.77
CA PHE A 49 -7.27 8.00 10.06
C PHE A 49 -6.64 8.70 11.26
N LYS A 50 -5.35 9.04 11.21
CA LYS A 50 -4.68 9.81 12.28
C LYS A 50 -5.26 11.20 12.43
N LYS A 51 -5.63 11.87 11.35
CA LYS A 51 -6.32 13.17 11.41
C LYS A 51 -7.73 13.03 11.98
N HIS A 52 -8.46 12.00 11.56
CA HIS A 52 -9.86 11.78 11.92
C HIS A 52 -10.02 11.32 13.38
N LEU A 53 -9.22 10.33 13.82
CA LEU A 53 -9.36 9.69 15.13
C LEU A 53 -8.40 10.24 16.20
N GLY A 54 -7.32 10.91 15.79
CA GLY A 54 -6.32 11.49 16.68
C GLY A 54 -5.83 10.50 17.74
N ARG A 55 -5.96 10.90 19.01
CA ARG A 55 -5.43 10.17 20.17
C ARG A 55 -5.94 8.74 20.33
N ARG A 56 -7.08 8.38 19.71
CA ARG A 56 -7.63 7.02 19.78
C ARG A 56 -6.64 5.99 19.24
N ILE A 57 -5.84 6.34 18.23
CA ILE A 57 -4.91 5.42 17.55
C ILE A 57 -3.43 5.74 17.79
N ASP A 58 -3.10 6.72 18.66
CA ASP A 58 -1.70 7.10 18.97
C ASP A 58 -0.87 5.97 19.59
N ARG A 59 -1.55 4.98 20.16
CA ARG A 59 -0.91 3.79 20.76
C ARG A 59 -0.89 2.58 19.83
N LEU A 60 -1.27 2.74 18.57
CA LEU A 60 -1.15 1.73 17.54
C LEU A 60 0.04 2.06 16.65
N ASP A 61 0.82 1.04 16.34
CA ASP A 61 1.85 1.10 15.32
C ASP A 61 1.37 0.44 14.02
N PHE A 62 1.95 0.80 12.89
CA PHE A 62 1.54 0.33 11.58
C PHE A 62 2.75 -0.14 10.78
N GLY A 63 2.61 -1.26 10.07
CA GLY A 63 3.67 -1.79 9.23
C GLY A 63 3.14 -2.44 7.97
N VAL A 64 3.99 -2.50 6.94
CA VAL A 64 3.74 -3.27 5.73
C VAL A 64 4.78 -4.38 5.64
N ILE A 65 4.32 -5.61 5.40
CA ILE A 65 5.16 -6.77 5.15
C ILE A 65 4.73 -7.40 3.84
N ASP A 66 5.64 -8.03 3.09
CA ASP A 66 5.26 -8.65 1.81
C ASP A 66 4.28 -9.80 1.96
N VAL A 67 4.61 -10.77 2.81
CA VAL A 67 3.82 -11.98 3.02
C VAL A 67 3.76 -12.34 4.51
N PRO A 68 2.67 -12.98 4.97
CA PRO A 68 2.60 -13.52 6.32
C PRO A 68 3.72 -14.56 6.56
N GLY A 69 4.38 -14.47 7.71
CA GLY A 69 5.44 -15.43 8.10
C GLY A 69 4.91 -16.75 8.66
N SER A 70 3.60 -16.85 8.92
CA SER A 70 2.93 -18.04 9.43
C SER A 70 1.83 -18.46 8.48
N GLU A 71 1.44 -19.73 8.53
CA GLU A 71 0.19 -20.17 7.89
C GLU A 71 -1.01 -19.40 8.47
N PRO A 72 -2.10 -19.27 7.70
CA PRO A 72 -3.34 -18.71 8.21
C PRO A 72 -3.84 -19.49 9.42
N ALA A 73 -4.37 -18.79 10.41
CA ALA A 73 -5.00 -19.43 11.55
C ALA A 73 -6.27 -20.21 11.10
N PRO A 74 -6.71 -21.26 11.82
CA PRO A 74 -7.85 -22.08 11.40
C PRO A 74 -9.16 -21.31 11.18
N TRP A 75 -9.31 -20.15 11.81
CA TRP A 75 -10.47 -19.26 11.67
C TRP A 75 -10.31 -18.19 10.58
N GLU A 76 -9.10 -17.98 10.05
CA GLU A 76 -8.84 -17.05 8.94
C GLU A 76 -9.32 -17.70 7.62
N ARG A 77 -10.19 -17.00 6.90
CA ARG A 77 -10.68 -17.47 5.59
C ARG A 77 -9.68 -17.09 4.50
N GLY A 78 -8.76 -18.00 4.19
CA GLY A 78 -7.75 -17.79 3.16
C GLY A 78 -6.52 -17.02 3.67
N VAL A 79 -5.73 -16.48 2.75
CA VAL A 79 -4.49 -15.75 3.11
C VAL A 79 -4.88 -14.42 3.76
N PRO A 80 -4.39 -14.11 4.98
CA PRO A 80 -4.75 -12.88 5.66
C PRO A 80 -4.21 -11.67 4.89
N LEU A 81 -5.03 -10.62 4.83
CA LEU A 81 -4.67 -9.33 4.20
C LEU A 81 -3.98 -8.40 5.19
N ALA A 82 -4.34 -8.48 6.46
CA ALA A 82 -3.73 -7.73 7.54
C ALA A 82 -3.90 -8.45 8.87
N ARG A 83 -3.13 -8.07 9.89
CA ARG A 83 -3.20 -8.65 11.24
C ARG A 83 -2.87 -7.62 12.31
N PHE A 84 -3.62 -7.63 13.39
CA PHE A 84 -3.24 -6.95 14.63
C PHE A 84 -2.35 -7.85 15.49
N LEU A 85 -1.20 -7.33 15.90
CA LEU A 85 -0.21 -7.98 16.75
C LEU A 85 -0.16 -7.23 18.09
N PRO A 86 -0.78 -7.74 19.16
CA PRO A 86 -0.77 -7.08 20.45
C PRO A 86 0.64 -7.13 21.07
N PHE A 87 1.00 -6.10 21.84
CA PHE A 87 2.21 -6.09 22.66
C PHE A 87 1.86 -6.30 24.14
N GLU A 88 2.79 -6.90 24.89
CA GLU A 88 2.63 -7.09 26.33
C GLU A 88 2.64 -5.75 27.08
N ARG A 89 1.80 -5.62 28.11
CA ARG A 89 1.78 -4.44 28.98
C ARG A 89 2.90 -4.54 30.03
N PRO A 90 3.54 -3.42 30.43
CA PRO A 90 3.19 -2.02 30.15
C PRO A 90 4.02 -1.40 29.00
N ALA A 91 3.65 -1.66 27.74
CA ALA A 91 4.20 -0.96 26.58
C ALA A 91 3.47 0.38 26.31
N LYS A 92 4.21 1.37 25.80
CA LYS A 92 3.64 2.66 25.35
C LYS A 92 2.74 2.50 24.11
N ILE A 93 3.11 1.53 23.27
CA ILE A 93 2.36 1.07 22.10
C ILE A 93 1.67 -0.23 22.48
N HIS A 94 0.37 -0.33 22.21
CA HIS A 94 -0.46 -1.47 22.61
C HIS A 94 -0.44 -2.61 21.60
N GLY A 95 -0.04 -2.32 20.36
CA GLY A 95 0.16 -3.32 19.33
C GLY A 95 0.48 -2.71 17.98
N ARG A 96 0.71 -3.57 17.00
CA ARG A 96 1.00 -3.21 15.61
C ARG A 96 -0.03 -3.81 14.67
N ILE A 97 -0.59 -3.00 13.78
CA ILE A 97 -1.36 -3.48 12.63
C ILE A 97 -0.38 -3.67 11.47
N VAL A 98 -0.33 -4.88 10.93
CA VAL A 98 0.50 -5.24 9.78
C VAL A 98 -0.38 -5.47 8.56
N PHE A 99 -0.08 -4.82 7.45
CA PHE A 99 -0.70 -5.03 6.15
C PHE A 99 0.19 -5.90 5.26
N TYR A 100 -0.36 -6.95 4.65
CA TYR A 100 0.38 -7.87 3.81
C TYR A 100 0.29 -7.45 2.33
N ARG A 101 1.35 -6.85 1.81
CA ARG A 101 1.40 -6.23 0.48
C ARG A 101 1.02 -7.21 -0.63
N MET A 102 1.64 -8.39 -0.68
CA MET A 102 1.42 -9.34 -1.77
C MET A 102 -0.01 -9.92 -1.77
N PRO A 103 -0.55 -10.37 -0.63
CA PRO A 103 -1.97 -10.75 -0.55
C PRO A 103 -2.92 -9.62 -0.97
N ILE A 104 -2.72 -8.40 -0.46
CA ILE A 104 -3.60 -7.27 -0.77
C ILE A 104 -3.53 -6.92 -2.26
N LEU A 105 -2.33 -6.74 -2.83
CA LEU A 105 -2.16 -6.47 -4.27
C LEU A 105 -2.80 -7.55 -5.14
N ARG A 106 -2.72 -8.82 -4.72
CA ARG A 106 -3.35 -9.93 -5.45
C ARG A 106 -4.87 -9.87 -5.38
N ALA A 107 -5.43 -9.52 -4.23
CA ALA A 107 -6.87 -9.36 -4.04
C ALA A 107 -7.42 -8.14 -4.81
N MET A 108 -6.72 -7.00 -4.73
CA MET A 108 -7.07 -5.75 -5.43
C MET A 108 -7.30 -5.93 -6.93
N ASN A 109 -6.59 -6.85 -7.59
CA ASN A 109 -6.76 -7.13 -9.03
C ASN A 109 -8.19 -7.62 -9.40
N LYS A 110 -8.98 -8.06 -8.42
CA LYS A 110 -10.36 -8.53 -8.61
C LYS A 110 -11.40 -7.49 -8.20
N GLU A 111 -10.96 -6.39 -7.61
CA GLU A 111 -11.86 -5.38 -7.03
C GLU A 111 -12.15 -4.27 -8.04
N PRO A 112 -13.41 -3.80 -8.13
CA PRO A 112 -13.79 -2.73 -9.05
C PRO A 112 -13.23 -1.37 -8.62
N ASP A 113 -13.04 -1.16 -7.31
CA ASP A 113 -12.44 0.03 -6.74
C ASP A 113 -11.30 -0.35 -5.76
N PRO A 114 -10.05 -0.32 -6.23
CA PRO A 114 -8.91 -0.68 -5.39
C PRO A 114 -8.68 0.29 -4.22
N ARG A 115 -9.11 1.55 -4.31
CA ARG A 115 -8.95 2.52 -3.21
C ARG A 115 -9.96 2.24 -2.11
N MET A 116 -11.23 2.05 -2.48
CA MET A 116 -12.27 1.66 -1.54
C MET A 116 -11.94 0.33 -0.85
N PHE A 117 -11.36 -0.63 -1.59
CA PHE A 117 -10.90 -1.88 -1.00
C PHE A 117 -9.83 -1.67 0.08
N ILE A 118 -8.85 -0.80 -0.17
CA ILE A 118 -7.83 -0.47 0.83
C ILE A 118 -8.46 0.20 2.03
N HIS A 119 -9.36 1.16 1.82
CA HIS A 119 -10.10 1.82 2.88
C HIS A 119 -10.78 0.79 3.78
N VAL A 120 -11.62 -0.09 3.22
CA VAL A 120 -12.34 -1.12 3.98
C VAL A 120 -11.39 -2.00 4.80
N ILE A 121 -10.23 -2.38 4.24
CA ILE A 121 -9.23 -3.17 4.99
C ILE A 121 -8.68 -2.36 6.17
N VAL A 122 -8.23 -1.13 5.94
CA VAL A 122 -7.63 -0.28 6.99
C VAL A 122 -8.67 0.03 8.07
N THR A 123 -9.88 0.43 7.70
CA THR A 123 -11.02 0.66 8.61
C THR A 123 -11.28 -0.57 9.45
N SER A 124 -11.44 -1.74 8.83
CA SER A 124 -11.71 -2.98 9.56
C SER A 124 -10.63 -3.34 10.56
N GLN A 125 -9.35 -3.14 10.22
CA GLN A 125 -8.24 -3.47 11.12
C GLN A 125 -8.10 -2.49 12.28
N ILE A 126 -8.29 -1.19 12.03
CA ILE A 126 -8.28 -0.18 13.10
C ILE A 126 -9.47 -0.39 14.02
N ALA A 127 -10.67 -0.61 13.47
CA ALA A 127 -11.88 -0.88 14.24
C ALA A 127 -11.72 -2.12 15.13
N SER A 128 -11.19 -3.21 14.56
CA SER A 128 -10.90 -4.43 15.31
C SER A 128 -9.88 -4.19 16.43
N ALA A 129 -8.84 -3.38 16.21
CA ALA A 129 -7.84 -3.07 17.23
C ALA A 129 -8.38 -2.13 18.33
N LEU A 130 -9.39 -1.32 18.01
CA LEU A 130 -10.09 -0.44 18.95
C LEU A 130 -11.31 -1.11 19.62
N GLU A 131 -11.66 -2.34 19.23
CA GLU A 131 -12.82 -3.08 19.69
C GLU A 131 -14.16 -2.34 19.45
N VAL A 132 -14.28 -1.67 18.29
CA VAL A 132 -15.48 -0.94 17.86
C VAL A 132 -15.97 -1.42 16.49
N PRO A 133 -17.24 -1.21 16.14
CA PRO A 133 -17.71 -1.49 14.77
C PRO A 133 -17.02 -0.56 13.74
N PRO A 134 -16.73 -1.03 12.51
CA PRO A 134 -16.08 -0.23 11.48
C PRO A 134 -16.83 1.07 11.13
N GLU A 135 -18.16 1.03 11.14
CA GLU A 135 -19.03 2.16 10.79
C GLU A 135 -18.89 3.32 11.78
N GLU A 136 -18.36 3.08 12.99
CA GLU A 136 -18.13 4.13 13.99
C GLU A 136 -16.92 5.00 13.64
N ILE A 137 -15.94 4.44 12.93
CA ILE A 137 -14.67 5.11 12.63
C ILE A 137 -14.50 5.44 11.15
N ASP A 138 -15.43 4.97 10.31
CA ASP A 138 -15.44 5.25 8.88
C ASP A 138 -15.53 6.77 8.66
N TYR A 139 -14.62 7.29 7.84
CA TYR A 139 -14.54 8.71 7.53
C TYR A 139 -14.97 9.05 6.10
N LEU A 140 -15.27 8.03 5.28
CA LEU A 140 -15.81 8.21 3.93
C LEU A 140 -17.33 8.35 3.97
#